data_AF-A0A924CYK5-F1
#
_entry.id   AF-A0A924CYK5-F1
#
_cell.length_a   1.000
_cell.length_b   1.000
_cell.length_c   1.000
_cell.angle_alpha   90.00
_cell.angle_beta   90.00
_cell.angle_gamma   90.00
#
_symmetry.space_group_name_H-M   'P 1'
#
loop_
_entity.id
_entity.type
_entity.pdbx_description
1 polymer ?
#
loop_
_entity_poly.entity_id
_entity_poly.type
_entity_poly.pdbx_seq_one_letter_code
_entity_poly.pdbx_strand_id
1 'polypeptide(L)' 'YVLSRTDLLFPPSLAPGLMAQFAAAGVDARYFEIDSDHGHLAAGTDAAKWAPALKAFMARL' A
#
# COMPACT_ATOMS: atom_id res chain seq x y z
N TYR A 1 0.48 -1.74 3.64
CA TYR A 1 0.07 -2.34 2.36
C TYR A 1 0.00 -1.22 1.34
N VAL A 2 0.74 -1.33 0.24
CA VAL A 2 0.91 -0.25 -0.72
C VAL A 2 0.54 -0.77 -2.10
N LEU A 3 -0.39 -0.12 -2.80
CA LEU A 3 -0.85 -0.51 -4.14
C LEU A 3 -0.90 0.69 -5.08
N SER A 4 -0.75 0.45 -6.37
CA SER A 4 -0.96 1.47 -7.40
C SER A 4 -2.42 1.55 -7.81
N ARG A 5 -2.93 2.77 -8.06
CA ARG A 5 -4.26 3.02 -8.65
C ARG A 5 -4.48 2.23 -9.95
N THR A 6 -3.42 1.98 -10.71
CA THR A 6 -3.46 1.31 -12.02
C THR A 6 -2.96 -0.13 -11.98
N ASP A 7 -2.73 -0.72 -10.80
CA ASP A 7 -2.34 -2.14 -10.71
C ASP A 7 -3.51 -3.05 -11.14
N LEU A 8 -3.27 -3.88 -12.16
CA LEU A 8 -4.24 -4.88 -12.65
C LEU A 8 -4.00 -6.29 -12.08
N LEU A 9 -2.80 -6.56 -11.55
CA LEU A 9 -2.47 -7.84 -10.93
C LEU A 9 -2.95 -7.87 -9.48
N PHE A 10 -2.79 -6.75 -8.77
CA PHE A 10 -3.26 -6.58 -7.40
C PHE A 10 -4.02 -5.24 -7.26
N PRO A 11 -5.28 -5.18 -7.75
CA PRO A 11 -6.01 -3.93 -7.82
C PRO A 11 -6.30 -3.33 -6.43
N PRO A 12 -6.38 -1.98 -6.31
CA PRO A 12 -6.73 -1.29 -5.07
C PRO A 12 -8.00 -1.78 -4.37
N SER A 13 -8.94 -2.34 -5.14
CA SER A 13 -10.18 -2.94 -4.62
C SER A 13 -9.95 -4.09 -3.63
N LEU A 14 -8.74 -4.69 -3.60
CA LEU A 14 -8.35 -5.68 -2.59
C LEU A 14 -8.12 -5.06 -1.21
N ALA A 15 -7.75 -3.78 -1.13
CA ALA A 15 -7.28 -3.15 0.10
C ALA A 15 -8.33 -3.17 1.23
N PRO A 16 -9.62 -2.83 1.02
CA PRO A 16 -10.61 -2.86 2.10
C PRO A 16 -10.76 -4.23 2.75
N GLY A 17 -10.81 -5.30 1.93
CA GLY A 17 -10.92 -6.68 2.42
C GLY A 17 -9.69 -7.13 3.20
N LEU A 18 -8.49 -6.83 2.70
CA LEU A 18 -7.24 -7.15 3.40
C LEU A 18 -7.09 -6.37 4.71
N MET A 19 -7.44 -5.08 4.74
CA MET A 19 -7.39 -4.29 5.97
C MET A 19 -8.34 -4.84 7.03
N ALA A 20 -9.55 -5.28 6.62
CA ALA A 20 -10.48 -5.93 7.54
C ALA A 20 -9.92 -7.26 8.09
N GLN A 21 -9.27 -8.07 7.25
CA GLN A 21 -8.62 -9.31 7.68
C GLN A 21 -7.45 -9.07 8.63
N PHE A 22 -6.60 -8.06 8.36
CA PHE A 22 -5.52 -7.68 9.28
C PHE A 22 -6.04 -7.19 10.62
N ALA A 23 -7.07 -6.34 10.62
CA ALA A 23 -7.71 -5.88 11.85
C ALA A 23 -8.29 -7.06 12.66
N ALA A 24 -8.97 -8.00 12.00
CA ALA A 24 -9.50 -9.21 12.64
C ALA A 24 -8.40 -10.10 13.23
N ALA A 25 -7.20 -10.08 12.65
CA ALA A 25 -6.03 -10.80 13.15
C ALA A 25 -5.23 -10.02 14.22
N GLY A 26 -5.67 -8.84 14.64
CA GLY A 26 -4.95 -7.99 15.60
C GLY A 26 -3.69 -7.34 15.03
N VAL A 27 -3.56 -7.27 13.70
CA VAL A 27 -2.43 -6.64 13.02
C VAL A 27 -2.75 -5.16 12.77
N ASP A 28 -1.95 -4.26 13.35
CA ASP A 28 -2.00 -2.83 13.03
C ASP A 28 -1.39 -2.57 11.65
N ALA A 29 -2.23 -2.68 10.62
CA ALA A 29 -1.88 -2.44 9.23
C ALA A 29 -2.49 -1.12 8.73
N ARG A 30 -1.75 -0.45 7.84
CA ARG A 30 -2.23 0.73 7.11
C ARG A 30 -2.14 0.52 5.61
N TYR A 31 -3.11 1.07 4.89
CA TYR A 31 -3.14 1.11 3.43
C TYR A 31 -2.63 2.46 2.92
N PHE A 32 -1.85 2.43 1.82
CA PHE A 32 -1.44 3.61 1.08
C PHE A 32 -1.62 3.34 -0.42
N GLU A 33 -2.42 4.16 -1.08
CA GLU A 33 -2.59 4.09 -2.53
C GLU A 33 -1.62 5.04 -3.22
N ILE A 34 -0.89 4.54 -4.20
CA ILE A 34 -0.02 5.33 -5.07
C ILE A 34 -0.83 5.77 -6.28
N ASP A 35 -0.96 7.08 -6.48
CA ASP A 35 -1.39 7.60 -7.78
C ASP A 35 -0.25 7.47 -8.79
N SER A 36 -0.34 6.49 -9.67
CA SER A 36 0.69 6.11 -10.63
C SER A 36 0.08 5.43 -11.84
N ASP A 37 0.70 5.64 -13.01
CA ASP A 37 0.38 4.93 -14.26
C ASP A 37 1.31 3.72 -14.51
N HIS A 38 2.24 3.44 -13.58
CA HIS A 38 3.19 2.32 -13.70
C HIS A 38 2.62 0.96 -13.26
N GLY A 39 1.32 0.90 -12.95
CA GLY A 39 0.64 -0.33 -12.54
C GLY A 39 1.36 -1.04 -11.39
N HIS A 40 1.54 -2.35 -11.55
CA HIS A 40 2.16 -3.21 -10.54
C HIS A 40 3.59 -2.80 -10.13
N LEU A 41 4.32 -2.17 -11.04
CA LEU A 41 5.71 -1.78 -10.80
C LEU A 41 5.83 -0.48 -9.99
N ALA A 42 4.73 0.24 -9.74
CA ALA A 42 4.76 1.56 -9.12
C ALA A 42 5.39 1.59 -7.73
N ALA A 43 5.29 0.52 -6.94
CA ALA A 43 5.91 0.47 -5.62
C ALA A 43 7.44 0.65 -5.68
N GLY A 44 8.07 0.18 -6.76
CA GLY A 44 9.49 0.39 -7.04
C GLY A 44 9.75 1.66 -7.84
N THR A 45 9.11 1.79 -9.02
CA THR A 45 9.37 2.91 -9.95
C THR A 45 9.04 4.27 -9.33
N ASP A 46 7.94 4.35 -8.57
CA ASP A 46 7.49 5.57 -7.91
C ASP A 46 7.72 5.52 -6.39
N ALA A 47 8.81 4.87 -5.94
CA ALA A 47 9.09 4.70 -4.52
C ALA A 47 9.06 6.03 -3.73
N ALA A 48 9.48 7.13 -4.35
CA ALA A 48 9.43 8.47 -3.75
C ALA A 48 8.02 8.91 -3.33
N LYS A 49 6.96 8.45 -4.02
CA LYS A 49 5.56 8.81 -3.70
C LYS A 49 5.08 8.24 -2.38
N TRP A 50 5.63 7.12 -1.93
CA TRP A 50 5.21 6.45 -0.69
C TRP A 50 6.34 6.33 0.36
N ALA A 51 7.57 6.71 0.02
CA ALA A 51 8.71 6.75 0.94
C ALA A 51 8.43 7.51 2.26
N PRO A 52 7.69 8.63 2.30
CA PRO A 52 7.32 9.28 3.56
C PRO A 52 6.46 8.39 4.47
N ALA A 53 5.54 7.62 3.90
CA ALA A 53 4.70 6.68 4.64
C ALA A 53 5.55 5.53 5.21
N LEU A 54 6.50 5.01 4.42
CA LEU A 54 7.47 4.01 4.89
C LEU A 54 8.32 4.54 6.04
N LYS A 55 8.90 5.74 5.90
CA LYS A 55 9.69 6.39 6.96
C LYS A 55 8.89 6.54 8.25
N ALA A 56 7.65 7.00 8.14
CA ALA A 56 6.78 7.14 9.30
C ALA A 56 6.40 5.80 9.93
N PHE A 57 6.26 4.73 9.14
CA PHE A 57 6.06 3.38 9.67
C PHE A 57 7.30 2.91 10.44
N MET A 58 8.49 3.01 9.85
CA MET A 58 9.75 2.60 10.49
C MET A 58 10.04 3.36 11.78
N ALA A 59 9.68 4.64 11.87
CA ALA A 59 9.88 5.44 13.08
C ALA A 59 8.98 5.04 14.26
N ARG A 60 7.99 4.16 14.06
CA ARG A 60 7.08 3.63 15.10
C ARG A 60 7.41 2.19 15.51
N LEU A 61 8.42 1.59 14.88
CA LEU A 61 8.96 0.28 15.25
C LEU A 61 9.99 0.45 16.37
#